data_AF-A0A1Z9ANP0-F1
#
_entry.id   AF-A0A1Z9ANP0-F1
#
_cell.length_a   1.000
_cell.length_b   1.000
_cell.length_c   1.000
_cell.angle_alpha   90.00
_cell.angle_beta   90.00
_cell.angle_gamma   90.00
#
_symmetry.space_group_name_H-M   'P 1'
#
loop_
_entity.id
_entity.type
_entity.pdbx_description
1 polymer ?
#
loop_
_entity_poly.entity_id
_entity_poly.type
_entity_poly.pdbx_seq_one_letter_code
_entity_poly.pdbx_strand_id
1 'polypeptide(L)'
;MKIEQNKPLTLSEIKELSGEHVKQAIIAYHMSVQEPAVSKLERKRITSLQLSKIQRYMTAIGATLEIKVTLRDGTVLGEDVFK
;
A
#
# COMPACT_ATOMS: atom_id res chain seq x y z
N MET A 1 18.77 6.73 -4.97
CA MET A 1 18.18 5.60 -5.70
C MET A 1 17.16 6.17 -6.68
N LYS A 2 17.39 6.12 -7.99
CA LYS A 2 16.42 6.59 -8.99
C LYS A 2 15.36 5.50 -9.14
N ILE A 3 14.16 5.73 -8.61
CA ILE A 3 13.03 4.84 -8.83
C ILE A 3 12.64 5.02 -10.30
N GLU A 4 12.91 4.01 -11.13
CA GLU A 4 12.43 3.98 -12.51
C GLU A 4 10.90 4.06 -12.50
N GLN A 5 10.35 5.17 -13.01
CA GLN A 5 8.95 5.56 -12.87
C GLN A 5 7.94 4.70 -13.67
N ASN A 6 8.23 3.45 -14.03
CA ASN A 6 7.38 2.71 -14.96
C ASN A 6 7.05 1.25 -14.60
N LYS A 7 7.33 0.81 -13.38
CA LYS A 7 6.84 -0.49 -12.90
C LYS A 7 5.97 -0.33 -11.65
N PRO A 8 4.70 -0.78 -11.68
CA PRO A 8 3.89 -0.80 -10.48
C PRO A 8 4.51 -1.77 -9.46
N LEU A 9 4.88 -1.23 -8.30
CA LEU A 9 5.54 -1.94 -7.23
C LEU A 9 4.64 -3.02 -6.61
N THR A 10 5.24 -4.09 -6.11
CA THR A 10 4.59 -5.03 -5.22
C THR A 10 4.48 -4.47 -3.81
N LEU A 11 3.58 -5.03 -3.00
CA LEU A 11 3.49 -4.64 -1.60
C LEU A 11 4.75 -5.04 -0.78
N SER A 12 5.48 -6.09 -1.20
CA SER A 12 6.79 -6.41 -0.60
C SER A 12 7.82 -5.31 -0.89
N GLU A 13 7.92 -4.85 -2.14
CA GLU A 13 8.83 -3.78 -2.55
C GLU A 13 8.49 -2.48 -1.80
N ILE A 14 7.20 -2.16 -1.62
CA ILE A 14 6.77 -0.99 -0.85
C ILE A 14 7.17 -1.10 0.63
N LYS A 15 6.99 -2.28 1.25
CA LYS A 15 7.41 -2.53 2.63
C LYS A 15 8.93 -2.43 2.80
N GLU A 16 9.70 -2.88 1.81
CA GLU A 16 11.16 -2.72 1.83
C GLU A 16 11.57 -1.24 1.73
N LEU A 17 10.86 -0.45 0.91
CA LEU A 17 11.11 0.99 0.76
C LEU A 17 10.68 1.82 1.98
N SER A 18 9.74 1.35 2.81
CA SER A 18 9.35 2.07 4.02
C SER A 18 10.44 2.06 5.11
N GLY A 19 11.46 1.21 4.97
CA GLY A 19 12.57 1.10 5.93
C GLY A 19 12.19 0.40 7.23
N GLU A 20 10.92 0.03 7.42
CA GLU A 20 10.45 -0.71 8.59
C GLU A 20 10.36 -2.23 8.30
N HIS A 21 11.04 -3.02 9.11
CA HIS A 21 10.93 -4.48 9.08
C HIS A 21 9.68 -4.95 9.85
N VAL A 22 8.49 -4.64 9.34
CA VAL A 22 7.24 -5.13 9.92
C VAL A 22 7.06 -6.62 9.62
N LYS A 23 6.91 -7.41 10.67
CA LYS A 23 6.69 -8.87 10.56
C LYS A 23 5.35 -9.15 9.90
N GLN A 24 5.29 -10.18 9.05
CA GLN A 24 4.05 -10.58 8.38
C GLN A 24 2.93 -10.93 9.37
N ALA A 25 3.26 -11.50 10.53
CA ALA A 25 2.31 -11.72 11.63
C ALA A 25 1.62 -10.42 12.13
N ILE A 26 2.33 -9.29 12.19
CA ILE A 26 1.76 -8.00 12.60
C ILE A 26 0.82 -7.49 11.49
N ILE A 27 1.24 -7.59 10.24
CA ILE A 27 0.41 -7.22 9.10
C ILE A 27 -0.86 -8.08 9.07
N ALA A 28 -0.73 -9.38 9.30
CA ALA A 28 -1.84 -10.33 9.35
C ALA A 28 -2.87 -9.95 10.42
N TYR A 29 -2.39 -9.55 11.60
CA TYR A 29 -3.21 -9.03 12.69
C TYR A 29 -4.02 -7.78 12.26
N HIS A 30 -3.35 -6.74 11.74
CA HIS A 30 -4.01 -5.52 11.27
C HIS A 30 -5.00 -5.77 10.12
N MET A 31 -4.68 -6.74 9.25
CA MET A 31 -5.53 -7.10 8.12
C MET A 31 -6.65 -8.09 8.49
N SER A 32 -6.65 -8.63 9.71
CA SER A 32 -7.56 -9.70 10.16
C SER A 32 -7.54 -10.93 9.24
N VAL A 33 -6.34 -11.37 8.84
CA VAL A 33 -6.12 -12.53 7.98
C VAL A 33 -5.04 -13.45 8.58
N GLN A 34 -4.88 -14.64 8.00
CA GLN A 34 -3.79 -15.54 8.36
C GLN A 34 -2.47 -15.11 7.71
N GLU A 35 -1.34 -15.33 8.38
CA GLU A 35 0.00 -14.94 7.90
C GLU A 35 0.35 -15.46 6.50
N PRO A 36 0.02 -16.71 6.10
CA PRO A 36 0.23 -17.18 4.72
C PRO A 36 -0.54 -16.37 3.66
N ALA A 37 -1.66 -15.74 4.03
CA ALA A 37 -2.41 -14.86 3.14
C ALA A 37 -1.67 -13.54 2.90
N VAL A 38 -0.91 -13.05 3.89
CA VAL A 38 -0.04 -11.86 3.75
C VAL A 38 1.10 -12.16 2.79
N SER A 39 1.79 -13.29 2.92
CA SER A 39 2.85 -13.68 1.99
C SER A 39 2.36 -13.78 0.53
N LYS A 40 1.14 -14.25 0.31
CA LYS A 40 0.50 -14.25 -1.03
C LYS A 40 0.13 -12.86 -1.51
N LEU A 41 -0.33 -12.00 -0.59
CA LEU A 41 -0.71 -10.63 -0.88
C LEU A 41 0.51 -9.76 -1.25
N GLU A 42 1.63 -9.94 -0.54
CA GLU A 42 2.88 -9.18 -0.74
C GLU A 42 3.47 -9.35 -2.15
N ARG A 43 3.19 -10.49 -2.80
CA ARG A 43 3.60 -10.77 -4.19
C ARG A 43 2.75 -10.04 -5.23
N LYS A 44 1.62 -9.45 -4.85
CA LYS A 44 0.73 -8.73 -5.76
C LYS A 44 1.20 -7.29 -5.93
N ARG A 45 1.01 -6.78 -7.15
CA ARG A 45 1.21 -5.36 -7.46
C ARG A 45 0.16 -4.51 -6.76
N ILE A 46 0.54 -3.32 -6.30
CA ILE A 46 -0.40 -2.39 -5.65
C ILE A 46 -1.61 -2.08 -6.53
N THR A 47 -1.41 -1.94 -7.85
CA THR A 47 -2.45 -1.61 -8.81
C THR A 47 -3.47 -2.72 -9.08
N SER A 48 -3.21 -3.97 -8.65
CA SER A 48 -4.15 -5.09 -8.81
C SER A 48 -5.01 -5.35 -7.57
N LEU A 49 -4.89 -4.49 -6.56
CA LEU A 49 -5.58 -4.64 -5.28
C LEU A 49 -6.74 -3.65 -5.16
N GLN A 50 -7.76 -4.06 -4.41
CA GLN A 50 -8.81 -3.15 -3.99
C GLN A 50 -8.23 -2.07 -3.07
N LEU A 51 -8.67 -0.83 -3.25
CA LEU A 51 -8.18 0.32 -2.50
C LEU A 51 -8.24 0.12 -0.98
N SER A 52 -9.32 -0.48 -0.47
CA SER A 52 -9.49 -0.80 0.95
C SER A 52 -8.41 -1.74 1.50
N LYS A 53 -7.89 -2.67 0.68
CA LYS A 53 -6.79 -3.56 1.06
C LYS A 53 -5.46 -2.82 1.06
N ILE A 54 -5.26 -1.93 0.09
CA ILE A 54 -4.06 -1.08 0.03
C ILE A 54 -4.02 -0.21 1.28
N GLN A 55 -5.12 0.49 1.60
CA GLN A 55 -5.22 1.33 2.79
C GLN A 55 -4.86 0.57 4.08
N ARG A 56 -5.52 -0.57 4.34
CA ARG A 56 -5.24 -1.40 5.53
C ARG A 56 -3.80 -1.88 5.60
N TYR A 57 -3.22 -2.27 4.46
CA TYR A 57 -1.83 -2.71 4.40
C TYR A 57 -0.89 -1.54 4.68
N MET A 58 -1.12 -0.36 4.10
CA MET A 58 -0.31 0.84 4.37
C MET A 58 -0.33 1.18 5.86
N THR A 59 -1.52 1.19 6.49
CA THR A 59 -1.64 1.38 7.95
C THR A 59 -0.85 0.34 8.74
N ALA A 60 -0.92 -0.93 8.33
CA ALA A 60 -0.23 -2.02 9.00
C ALA A 60 1.30 -1.91 8.93
N ILE A 61 1.83 -1.24 7.90
CA ILE A 61 3.28 -0.97 7.76
C ILE A 61 3.67 0.45 8.20
N GLY A 62 2.79 1.17 8.90
CA GLY A 62 3.06 2.53 9.38
C GLY A 62 3.06 3.61 8.29
N ALA A 63 2.61 3.30 7.08
CA ALA A 63 2.57 4.22 5.95
C ALA A 63 1.20 4.92 5.81
N THR A 64 1.23 6.14 5.27
CA THR A 64 0.03 6.90 4.90
C THR A 64 -0.28 6.69 3.42
N LEU A 65 -1.57 6.53 3.08
CA LEU A 65 -2.05 6.47 1.70
C LEU A 65 -2.78 7.77 1.35
N GLU A 66 -2.26 8.50 0.38
CA GLU A 66 -2.93 9.66 -0.20
C GLU A 66 -3.50 9.29 -1.58
N ILE A 67 -4.75 9.66 -1.84
CA ILE A 67 -5.42 9.43 -3.13
C ILE A 67 -5.69 10.78 -3.77
N LYS A 68 -5.19 10.96 -4.98
CA LYS A 68 -5.38 12.17 -5.78
C LYS A 68 -6.06 11.83 -7.10
N VAL A 69 -7.12 12.58 -7.43
CA VAL A 69 -7.84 12.51 -8.70
C VAL A 69 -7.78 13.88 -9.36
N THR A 70 -7.27 13.92 -10.59
CA THR A 70 -7.26 15.16 -11.40
C THR A 70 -8.37 15.08 -12.43
N LEU A 71 -9.31 16.02 -12.38
CA LEU A 71 -10.40 16.16 -13.34
C LEU A 71 -9.93 16.88 -14.61
N ARG A 72 -10.73 16.80 -15.67
CA ARG A 72 -10.41 17.36 -17.00
C ARG A 72 -10.18 18.88 -16.99
N ASP A 73 -10.86 19.58 -16.09
CA ASP A 73 -10.75 21.03 -15.88
C ASP A 73 -9.50 21.42 -15.07
N GLY A 74 -8.70 20.45 -14.63
CA GLY A 74 -7.52 20.66 -13.79
C GLY A 74 -7.82 20.66 -12.30
N THR A 75 -9.07 20.49 -11.88
CA THR A 75 -9.43 20.37 -10.46
C THR A 75 -8.81 19.10 -9.87
N VAL A 76 -8.09 19.25 -8.76
CA VAL A 76 -7.52 18.12 -8.02
C VAL A 76 -8.40 17.82 -6.80
N LEU A 77 -8.99 16.64 -6.79
CA LEU A 77 -9.69 16.08 -5.64
C LEU A 77 -8.72 15.17 -4.90
N GLY A 78 -8.31 15.56 -3.70
CA GLY A 78 -7.52 14.73 -2.80
C GLY A 78 -8.25 14.59 -1.47
N GLU A 79 -8.34 13.36 -0.98
CA GLU A 79 -8.65 13.12 0.43
C GLU A 79 -7.41 12.56 1.10
N ASP A 80 -6.97 13.22 2.18
CA ASP A 80 -6.09 12.59 3.16
C ASP A 80 -6.88 11.48 3.84
N VAL A 81 -6.54 10.23 3.53
CA VAL A 81 -7.24 9.08 4.09
C VAL A 81 -6.74 8.79 5.52
N PHE A 82 -6.44 9.80 6.35
CA PHE A 82 -6.23 9.63 7.80
C PHE A 82 -6.55 10.89 8.62
N LYS A 83 -7.52 10.73 9.53
CA LYS A 83 -7.57 11.36 10.86
C LYS A 83 -7.82 10.24 11.87
#